data_AF-A0ABD1AIP5-F1
#
_entry.id   AF-A0ABD1AIP5-F1
#
_cell.length_a   1.000
_cell.length_b   1.000
_cell.length_c   1.000
_cell.angle_alpha   90.00
_cell.angle_beta   90.00
_cell.angle_gamma   90.00
#
_symmetry.space_group_name_H-M   'P 1'
#
loop_
_entity.id
_entity.type
_entity.pdbx_description
1 polymer ?
#
loop_
_entity_poly.entity_id
_entity_poly.type
_entity_poly.pdbx_seq_one_letter_code
_entity_poly.pdbx_strand_id
1 'polypeptide(L)'
;MAIISEVEEESSSSRPTILPFRATFDSSNPLGFLEKVFDFLGQQSDFLKKPYVEEEIAVAVRAAKEKLRKAEKKAEKETVKPVEKKVEKPVEKKVEKETVKPVEKKVEKETVNATVAASSAEPMEVEKPKEKEEKKEAGPIVPNKGNGADLENYSWVQSLQEVTVNIPVPSGTKARSVICEIKKNRLKVGLKGQDPIIDGEFFRVVKPDDCYWNIEDQKMISILLTKHDQMEWWRCCVKGEPEIDTQKVEPESSKLADLDPETRSTVEKMMFDQRQKQMGLPTSDELQKQEILKKFMSDHPEMDFSNAKIN
;
A
#
# COMPACT_ATOMS: atom_id res chain seq x y z
N MET A 1 55.65 34.69 -36.99
CA MET A 1 54.26 34.46 -37.41
C MET A 1 53.79 33.13 -36.83
N ALA A 2 52.92 33.17 -35.84
CA ALA A 2 51.97 32.12 -35.45
C ALA A 2 51.01 32.80 -34.47
N ILE A 3 49.72 32.82 -34.76
CA ILE A 3 48.73 33.57 -33.99
C ILE A 3 48.20 32.65 -32.89
N ILE A 4 48.28 33.09 -31.64
CA ILE A 4 47.53 32.49 -30.54
C ILE A 4 46.15 33.11 -30.58
N SER A 5 45.13 32.35 -30.96
CA SER A 5 43.74 32.78 -30.85
C SER A 5 43.30 32.66 -29.40
N GLU A 6 43.24 33.78 -28.70
CA GLU A 6 42.45 33.88 -27.47
C GLU A 6 40.98 33.62 -27.82
N VAL A 7 40.40 32.60 -27.19
CA VAL A 7 38.96 32.38 -27.17
C VAL A 7 38.45 33.09 -25.93
N GLU A 8 37.79 34.24 -26.11
CA GLU A 8 37.06 34.89 -25.04
C GLU A 8 35.84 34.04 -24.66
N GLU A 9 35.94 33.27 -23.58
CA GLU A 9 34.76 32.71 -22.90
C GLU A 9 34.02 33.86 -22.19
N GLU A 10 33.10 34.50 -22.92
CA GLU A 10 32.11 35.44 -22.40
C GLU A 10 31.25 34.78 -21.31
N SER A 11 31.72 34.83 -20.06
CA SER A 11 30.96 34.36 -18.91
C SER A 11 29.81 35.32 -18.60
N SER A 12 28.63 35.09 -19.19
CA SER A 12 27.44 35.91 -19.01
C SER A 12 26.84 35.77 -17.60
N SER A 13 27.47 36.41 -16.61
CA SER A 13 27.01 36.49 -15.22
C SER A 13 25.80 37.44 -15.09
N SER A 14 24.65 37.04 -15.62
CA SER A 14 23.39 37.78 -15.50
C SER A 14 22.92 37.83 -14.04
N ARG A 15 22.78 39.04 -13.48
CA ARG A 15 22.14 39.23 -12.16
C ARG A 15 20.67 38.76 -12.21
N PRO A 16 20.13 38.15 -11.14
CA PRO A 16 18.74 37.71 -11.12
C PRO A 16 17.81 38.92 -11.22
N THR A 17 17.03 38.99 -12.30
CA THR A 17 16.04 40.04 -12.52
C THR A 17 14.73 39.62 -11.87
N ILE A 18 14.24 40.39 -10.90
CA ILE A 18 12.95 40.14 -10.23
C ILE A 18 11.85 40.79 -11.06
N LEU A 19 10.99 39.96 -11.65
CA LEU A 19 9.86 40.41 -12.46
C LEU A 19 8.54 40.20 -11.71
N PRO A 20 7.61 41.17 -11.75
CA PRO A 20 6.32 41.04 -11.07
C PRO A 20 5.41 40.06 -11.83
N PHE A 21 4.91 39.05 -11.12
CA PHE A 21 3.89 38.12 -11.61
C PHE A 21 2.58 38.32 -10.86
N ARG A 22 1.45 38.30 -11.58
CA ARG A 22 0.11 38.41 -10.99
C ARG A 22 -0.86 37.46 -11.68
N ALA A 23 -1.35 36.48 -10.92
CA ALA A 23 -2.42 35.58 -11.33
C ALA A 23 -3.49 35.47 -10.24
N THR A 24 -4.72 35.16 -10.66
CA THR A 24 -5.87 34.92 -9.78
C THR A 24 -6.08 33.42 -9.60
N PHE A 25 -6.17 32.96 -8.36
CA PHE A 25 -6.52 31.58 -8.06
C PHE A 25 -8.05 31.41 -8.05
N ASP A 26 -8.56 30.44 -8.83
CA ASP A 26 -9.95 30.00 -8.80
C ASP A 26 -9.97 28.55 -8.29
N SER A 27 -10.72 28.30 -7.23
CA SER A 27 -10.89 26.95 -6.66
C SER A 27 -11.58 25.97 -7.61
N SER A 28 -12.32 26.47 -8.59
CA SER A 28 -13.06 25.70 -9.59
C SER A 28 -12.16 25.21 -10.73
N ASN A 29 -11.06 25.93 -11.00
CA ASN A 29 -10.05 25.55 -11.98
C ASN A 29 -8.62 25.87 -11.46
N PRO A 30 -8.05 25.01 -10.59
CA PRO A 30 -6.70 25.19 -10.09
C PRO A 30 -5.62 24.99 -11.16
N LEU A 31 -5.91 24.25 -12.25
CA LEU A 31 -4.97 24.05 -13.36
C LEU A 31 -4.75 25.34 -14.15
N GLY A 32 -5.80 26.10 -14.44
CA GLY A 32 -5.71 27.39 -15.13
C GLY A 32 -4.94 28.50 -14.38
N PHE A 33 -4.65 28.29 -13.08
CA PHE A 33 -3.66 29.11 -12.35
C PHE A 33 -2.23 28.64 -12.64
N LEU A 34 -1.97 27.33 -12.66
CA LEU A 34 -0.66 26.75 -12.92
C LEU A 34 -0.22 26.97 -14.37
N GLU A 35 -1.12 26.87 -15.34
CA GLU A 35 -0.87 27.20 -16.75
C GLU A 35 -0.28 28.61 -16.88
N LYS A 36 -0.91 29.62 -16.26
CA LYS A 36 -0.40 31.01 -16.25
C LYS A 36 0.97 31.16 -15.58
N VAL A 37 1.29 30.33 -14.59
CA VAL A 37 2.62 30.30 -13.97
C VAL A 37 3.64 29.71 -14.95
N PHE A 38 3.31 28.62 -15.64
CA PHE A 38 4.20 28.01 -16.63
C PHE A 38 4.38 28.88 -17.88
N ASP A 39 3.34 29.54 -18.37
CA ASP A 39 3.43 30.52 -19.47
C ASP A 39 4.41 31.65 -19.12
N PHE A 40 4.31 32.20 -17.91
CA PHE A 40 5.24 33.23 -17.42
C PHE A 40 6.66 32.69 -17.27
N LEU A 41 6.83 31.48 -16.73
CA LEU A 41 8.15 30.84 -16.62
C LEU A 41 8.79 30.59 -18.00
N GLY A 42 8.02 30.16 -18.99
CA GLY A 42 8.50 29.92 -20.36
C GLY A 42 8.83 31.21 -21.13
N GLN A 43 8.15 32.32 -20.81
CA GLN A 43 8.45 33.64 -21.38
C GLN A 43 9.66 34.33 -20.74
N GLN A 44 9.88 34.11 -19.43
CA GLN A 44 10.88 34.85 -18.65
C GLN A 44 12.11 34.00 -18.25
N SER A 45 12.14 32.71 -18.58
CA SER A 45 13.26 31.83 -18.25
C SER A 45 13.39 30.61 -19.16
N ASP A 46 14.59 30.06 -19.25
CA ASP A 46 14.84 28.78 -19.93
C ASP A 46 14.53 27.54 -19.05
N PHE A 47 13.86 27.72 -17.90
CA PHE A 47 13.55 26.63 -16.97
C PHE A 47 12.81 25.47 -17.64
N LEU A 48 11.78 25.78 -18.44
CA LEU A 48 10.96 24.80 -19.16
C LEU A 48 11.65 24.18 -20.39
N LYS A 49 12.88 24.61 -20.75
CA LYS A 49 13.67 24.03 -21.84
C LYS A 49 14.61 22.92 -21.37
N LYS A 50 14.72 22.68 -20.05
CA LYS A 50 15.56 21.62 -19.50
C LYS A 50 14.93 20.24 -19.72
N PRO A 51 15.70 19.21 -20.12
CA PRO A 51 15.16 17.88 -20.43
C PRO A 51 14.69 17.05 -19.21
N TYR A 52 14.79 17.61 -18.00
CA TYR A 52 14.39 17.00 -16.73
C TYR A 52 13.45 17.92 -15.92
N VAL A 53 12.81 18.89 -16.58
CA VAL A 53 11.97 19.87 -15.89
C VAL A 53 10.68 19.25 -15.34
N GLU A 54 10.11 18.27 -16.04
CA GLU A 54 8.94 17.52 -15.57
C GLU A 54 9.26 16.74 -14.29
N GLU A 55 10.48 16.23 -14.15
CA GLU A 55 10.96 15.53 -12.95
C GLU A 55 11.15 16.50 -11.77
N GLU A 56 11.79 17.66 -12.00
CA GLU A 56 11.92 18.72 -10.98
C GLU A 56 10.54 19.20 -10.48
N ILE A 57 9.60 19.44 -11.39
CA ILE A 57 8.21 19.83 -11.07
C ILE A 57 7.51 18.69 -10.31
N ALA A 58 7.67 17.43 -10.74
CA ALA A 58 7.07 16.28 -10.06
C ALA A 58 7.60 16.11 -8.62
N VAL A 59 8.89 16.36 -8.38
CA VAL A 59 9.48 16.37 -7.02
C VAL A 59 8.84 17.47 -6.16
N ALA A 60 8.69 18.68 -6.70
CA ALA A 60 8.03 19.78 -5.99
C ALA A 60 6.56 19.46 -5.63
N VAL A 61 5.81 18.84 -6.57
CA VAL A 61 4.43 18.38 -6.34
C VAL A 61 4.36 17.27 -5.28
N ARG A 62 5.28 16.29 -5.30
CA ARG A 62 5.38 15.23 -4.28
C ARG A 62 5.63 15.84 -2.90
N ALA A 63 6.56 16.79 -2.78
CA ALA A 63 6.85 17.48 -1.53
C ALA A 63 5.66 18.30 -1.01
N ALA A 64 4.88 18.95 -1.89
CA ALA A 64 3.65 19.65 -1.51
C ALA A 64 2.58 18.69 -0.97
N LYS A 65 2.34 17.56 -1.66
CA LYS A 65 1.42 16.50 -1.20
C LYS A 65 1.82 15.91 0.16
N GLU A 66 3.12 15.70 0.39
CA GLU A 66 3.61 15.18 1.66
C GLU A 66 3.42 16.19 2.82
N LYS A 67 3.61 17.49 2.57
CA LYS A 67 3.35 18.56 3.54
C LYS A 67 1.86 18.62 3.94
N LEU A 68 0.94 18.51 2.97
CA LEU A 68 -0.51 18.44 3.26
C LEU A 68 -0.84 17.22 4.13
N ARG A 69 -0.38 16.03 3.74
CA ARG A 69 -0.58 14.78 4.52
C ARG A 69 -0.01 14.85 5.94
N LYS A 70 1.08 15.60 6.14
CA LYS A 70 1.66 15.86 7.47
C LYS A 70 0.85 16.88 8.28
N ALA A 71 0.22 17.86 7.64
CA ALA A 71 -0.67 18.82 8.28
C ALA A 71 -1.99 18.17 8.72
N GLU A 72 -2.62 17.37 7.84
CA GLU A 72 -3.83 16.60 8.13
C GLU A 72 -3.63 15.67 9.34
N LYS A 73 -2.56 14.86 9.33
CA LYS A 73 -2.18 13.97 10.45
C LYS A 73 -1.80 14.70 11.75
N LYS A 74 -1.48 16.00 11.69
CA LYS A 74 -1.25 16.82 12.89
C LYS A 74 -2.56 17.36 13.44
N ALA A 75 -3.43 17.89 12.58
CA ALA A 75 -4.77 18.34 12.97
C ALA A 75 -5.59 17.19 13.61
N GLU A 76 -5.56 16.00 13.01
CA GLU A 76 -6.22 14.78 13.54
C GLU A 76 -5.67 14.34 14.91
N LYS A 77 -4.39 14.60 15.19
CA LYS A 77 -3.76 14.29 16.49
C LYS A 77 -3.98 15.38 17.55
N GLU A 78 -4.30 16.60 17.15
CA GLU A 78 -4.66 17.68 18.09
C GLU A 78 -6.15 17.64 18.48
N THR A 79 -7.03 17.07 17.65
CA THR A 79 -8.44 16.85 17.98
C THR A 79 -8.69 15.69 18.94
N VAL A 80 -7.69 14.87 19.27
CA VAL A 80 -7.80 13.73 20.20
C VAL A 80 -6.83 13.86 21.38
N LYS A 81 -7.19 14.69 22.37
CA LYS A 81 -6.63 14.65 23.72
C LYS A 81 -7.74 14.50 24.77
N PRO A 82 -7.49 13.83 25.92
CA PRO A 82 -8.56 13.38 26.81
C PRO A 82 -9.16 14.52 27.63
N VAL A 83 -10.49 14.56 27.74
CA VAL A 83 -11.20 15.44 28.66
C VAL A 83 -11.43 14.71 29.99
N GLU A 84 -10.78 15.16 31.06
CA GLU A 84 -11.19 14.81 32.43
C GLU A 84 -11.70 16.04 33.20
N LYS A 85 -13.01 16.00 33.50
CA LYS A 85 -13.75 16.63 34.59
C LYS A 85 -13.51 18.12 34.93
N LYS A 86 -14.58 18.91 34.74
CA LYS A 86 -15.34 19.49 35.87
C LYS A 86 -16.82 19.70 35.50
N VAL A 87 -17.66 19.91 36.51
CA VAL A 87 -19.13 19.78 36.48
C VAL A 87 -19.81 21.15 36.57
N GLU A 88 -20.91 21.38 35.83
CA GLU A 88 -22.15 22.03 36.33
C GLU A 88 -23.31 21.96 35.30
N LYS A 89 -24.56 22.20 35.76
CA LYS A 89 -25.87 22.07 35.06
C LYS A 89 -26.62 23.44 35.12
N PRO A 90 -27.92 23.62 34.74
CA PRO A 90 -28.88 22.85 33.87
C PRO A 90 -29.66 23.73 32.83
N VAL A 91 -30.69 23.13 32.19
CA VAL A 91 -32.01 23.68 31.76
C VAL A 91 -32.31 23.77 30.23
N GLU A 92 -33.16 22.82 29.78
CA GLU A 92 -34.33 22.86 28.86
C GLU A 92 -34.55 24.02 27.84
N LYS A 93 -35.17 23.85 26.65
CA LYS A 93 -36.44 23.14 26.34
C LYS A 93 -36.64 22.76 24.84
N LYS A 94 -37.26 21.59 24.61
CA LYS A 94 -38.38 21.24 23.67
C LYS A 94 -38.23 21.49 22.14
N VAL A 95 -38.93 20.83 21.19
CA VAL A 95 -39.80 19.61 21.01
C VAL A 95 -39.89 19.43 19.45
N GLU A 96 -39.89 18.25 18.83
CA GLU A 96 -41.06 17.39 18.49
C GLU A 96 -40.56 16.11 17.76
N LYS A 97 -40.90 14.88 18.23
CA LYS A 97 -41.71 13.80 17.58
C LYS A 97 -41.37 13.45 16.11
N GLU A 98 -41.38 12.18 15.67
CA GLU A 98 -42.36 11.11 15.96
C GLU A 98 -41.80 9.68 16.23
N THR A 99 -42.73 8.80 16.62
CA THR A 99 -42.73 7.34 16.89
C THR A 99 -42.11 6.44 15.78
N VAL A 100 -41.75 5.16 15.99
CA VAL A 100 -42.54 4.04 16.60
C VAL A 100 -41.67 2.92 17.26
N LYS A 101 -42.32 2.01 18.01
CA LYS A 101 -41.75 0.93 18.85
C LYS A 101 -41.60 -0.43 18.10
N PRO A 102 -40.77 -1.36 18.62
CA PRO A 102 -41.00 -2.81 18.54
C PRO A 102 -41.64 -3.38 19.82
N VAL A 103 -42.28 -4.55 19.72
CA VAL A 103 -42.98 -5.28 20.81
C VAL A 103 -42.35 -6.66 21.04
N GLU A 104 -42.38 -7.13 22.29
CA GLU A 104 -41.88 -8.44 22.73
C GLU A 104 -42.83 -9.62 22.46
N LYS A 105 -42.28 -10.83 22.24
CA LYS A 105 -42.61 -12.15 22.87
C LYS A 105 -41.75 -13.25 22.19
N LYS A 106 -41.06 -14.20 22.84
CA LYS A 106 -41.20 -14.98 24.10
C LYS A 106 -42.06 -16.26 23.95
N VAL A 107 -41.71 -17.30 24.75
CA VAL A 107 -42.35 -18.63 24.96
C VAL A 107 -41.92 -19.70 23.95
N GLU A 108 -41.45 -20.92 24.29
CA GLU A 108 -40.74 -21.58 25.43
C GLU A 108 -40.24 -22.97 24.86
N LYS A 109 -39.10 -23.61 25.21
CA LYS A 109 -38.73 -24.40 26.42
C LYS A 109 -39.45 -25.76 26.60
N GLU A 110 -38.71 -26.88 26.72
CA GLU A 110 -38.94 -28.11 27.57
C GLU A 110 -37.89 -29.21 27.23
N THR A 111 -36.93 -29.56 28.13
CA THR A 111 -36.89 -30.64 29.18
C THR A 111 -36.51 -32.06 28.65
N VAL A 112 -35.83 -32.99 29.36
CA VAL A 112 -35.36 -33.12 30.77
C VAL A 112 -34.08 -34.01 30.91
N ASN A 113 -33.16 -33.58 31.80
CA ASN A 113 -32.48 -34.27 32.93
C ASN A 113 -32.05 -35.77 32.95
N ALA A 114 -30.84 -36.01 33.48
CA ALA A 114 -30.56 -36.80 34.72
C ALA A 114 -29.04 -36.76 35.14
N THR A 115 -28.61 -36.02 36.17
CA THR A 115 -28.18 -36.47 37.55
C THR A 115 -26.83 -37.22 37.67
N VAL A 116 -25.92 -37.06 38.67
CA VAL A 116 -25.73 -36.18 39.86
C VAL A 116 -24.29 -36.33 40.46
N ALA A 117 -23.82 -35.30 41.21
CA ALA A 117 -22.93 -35.37 42.41
C ALA A 117 -21.44 -35.83 42.27
N ALA A 118 -20.46 -35.36 43.07
CA ALA A 118 -20.41 -34.34 44.14
C ALA A 118 -18.95 -33.86 44.43
N SER A 119 -18.81 -32.67 45.08
CA SER A 119 -17.72 -32.20 45.99
C SER A 119 -16.23 -32.25 45.57
N SER A 120 -15.29 -31.49 46.15
CA SER A 120 -15.27 -30.19 46.86
C SER A 120 -13.79 -29.84 47.19
N ALA A 121 -13.48 -28.54 47.37
CA ALA A 121 -12.29 -27.97 48.04
C ALA A 121 -10.89 -28.02 47.38
N GLU A 122 -10.23 -26.84 47.41
CA GLU A 122 -8.79 -26.56 47.24
C GLU A 122 -8.03 -26.79 48.59
N PRO A 123 -6.77 -26.35 48.81
CA PRO A 123 -5.62 -26.08 47.91
C PRO A 123 -4.31 -26.81 48.36
N MET A 124 -3.21 -26.74 47.57
CA MET A 124 -1.85 -26.52 48.12
C MET A 124 -0.74 -26.29 47.06
N GLU A 125 0.12 -25.32 47.38
CA GLU A 125 1.47 -25.01 46.88
C GLU A 125 2.46 -26.22 46.96
N VAL A 126 3.67 -26.30 46.37
CA VAL A 126 4.60 -25.43 45.60
C VAL A 126 5.37 -26.34 44.60
N GLU A 127 5.88 -25.84 43.45
CA GLU A 127 7.30 -26.03 42.99
C GLU A 127 7.58 -25.51 41.56
N LYS A 128 8.64 -24.69 41.44
CA LYS A 128 9.28 -24.25 40.18
C LYS A 128 10.38 -25.29 39.85
N PRO A 129 10.70 -25.60 38.57
CA PRO A 129 11.58 -24.66 37.86
C PRO A 129 11.52 -24.66 36.31
N LYS A 130 12.34 -23.74 35.75
CA LYS A 130 12.84 -23.61 34.37
C LYS A 130 11.94 -22.91 33.35
N GLU A 131 12.40 -21.71 33.00
CA GLU A 131 12.03 -20.98 31.79
C GLU A 131 12.23 -21.86 30.55
N LYS A 132 11.15 -22.09 29.81
CA LYS A 132 11.21 -21.99 28.36
C LYS A 132 10.65 -20.62 28.02
N GLU A 133 11.43 -19.81 27.31
CA GLU A 133 10.85 -18.72 26.54
C GLU A 133 10.01 -19.36 25.43
N GLU A 134 8.72 -19.50 25.70
CA GLU A 134 7.74 -19.75 24.65
C GLU A 134 7.73 -18.54 23.73
N LYS A 135 8.51 -18.62 22.64
CA LYS A 135 8.22 -17.85 21.43
C LYS A 135 6.78 -18.16 21.07
N LYS A 136 5.86 -17.26 21.44
CA LYS A 136 4.49 -17.27 20.95
C LYS A 136 4.58 -17.23 19.44
N GLU A 137 4.20 -18.32 18.79
CA GLU A 137 3.83 -18.29 17.38
C GLU A 137 2.55 -17.44 17.29
N ALA A 138 2.75 -16.13 17.20
CA ALA A 138 1.73 -15.23 16.68
C ALA A 138 1.39 -15.75 15.29
N GLY A 139 0.10 -15.98 15.04
CA GLY A 139 -0.36 -16.47 13.74
C GLY A 139 0.02 -15.54 12.59
N PRO A 140 -0.10 -16.03 11.33
CA PRO A 140 0.40 -15.32 10.15
C PRO A 140 0.01 -13.84 10.12
N ILE A 141 1.01 -12.97 10.02
CA ILE A 141 0.82 -11.52 10.03
C ILE A 141 0.07 -11.10 8.77
N VAL A 142 -0.88 -10.17 8.90
CA VAL A 142 -1.55 -9.57 7.72
C VAL A 142 -0.52 -8.77 6.93
N PRO A 143 -0.34 -9.02 5.61
CA PRO A 143 0.65 -8.30 4.81
C PRO A 143 0.46 -6.77 4.86
N ASN A 144 1.56 -6.03 4.80
CA ASN A 144 1.52 -4.58 4.63
C ASN A 144 1.09 -4.22 3.19
N LYS A 145 0.95 -2.91 2.90
CA LYS A 145 0.50 -2.41 1.59
C LYS A 145 1.41 -2.77 0.40
N GLY A 146 2.60 -3.28 0.66
CA GLY A 146 3.52 -3.80 -0.36
C GLY A 146 3.72 -5.31 -0.23
N ASN A 147 2.73 -6.05 0.27
CA ASN A 147 2.73 -7.51 0.37
C ASN A 147 3.87 -8.13 1.19
N GLY A 148 4.54 -7.35 2.05
CA GLY A 148 5.55 -7.81 3.00
C GLY A 148 5.11 -7.60 4.44
N ALA A 149 6.05 -7.35 5.35
CA ALA A 149 5.77 -7.08 6.76
C ALA A 149 6.48 -5.82 7.29
N ASP A 150 5.87 -5.19 8.27
CA ASP A 150 6.49 -4.15 9.09
C ASP A 150 6.96 -4.79 10.40
N LEU A 151 8.28 -4.87 10.62
CA LEU A 151 8.91 -5.39 11.83
C LEU A 151 9.44 -4.23 12.68
N GLU A 152 9.94 -4.53 13.89
CA GLU A 152 10.42 -3.50 14.84
C GLU A 152 11.65 -2.73 14.30
N ASN A 153 12.59 -3.44 13.68
CA ASN A 153 13.88 -2.88 13.26
C ASN A 153 13.92 -2.47 11.77
N TYR A 154 12.98 -2.96 10.96
CA TYR A 154 12.90 -2.69 9.52
C TYR A 154 11.51 -3.09 8.97
N SER A 155 11.18 -2.63 7.77
CA SER A 155 10.05 -3.18 7.01
C SER A 155 10.52 -3.74 5.68
N TRP A 156 9.74 -4.64 5.10
CA TRP A 156 9.97 -5.13 3.75
C TRP A 156 8.67 -5.17 2.96
N VAL A 157 8.81 -5.06 1.65
CA VAL A 157 7.75 -5.17 0.64
C VAL A 157 8.24 -6.07 -0.47
N GLN A 158 7.33 -6.62 -1.29
CA GLN A 158 7.69 -7.50 -2.40
C GLN A 158 6.72 -7.39 -3.57
N SER A 159 7.26 -7.69 -4.75
CA SER A 159 6.49 -8.10 -5.93
C SER A 159 6.69 -9.61 -6.15
N LEU A 160 6.18 -10.15 -7.26
CA LEU A 160 6.55 -11.51 -7.68
C LEU A 160 8.05 -11.63 -8.01
N GLN A 161 8.70 -10.56 -8.45
CA GLN A 161 10.07 -10.59 -8.96
C GLN A 161 11.13 -10.19 -7.92
N GLU A 162 10.76 -9.34 -6.95
CA GLU A 162 11.70 -8.62 -6.10
C GLU A 162 11.21 -8.51 -4.64
N VAL A 163 12.14 -8.27 -3.72
CA VAL A 163 11.88 -7.88 -2.33
C VAL A 163 12.66 -6.61 -2.03
N THR A 164 12.00 -5.58 -1.49
CA THR A 164 12.64 -4.34 -1.06
C THR A 164 12.62 -4.23 0.45
N VAL A 165 13.80 -4.14 1.07
CA VAL A 165 13.99 -4.06 2.53
C VAL A 165 14.38 -2.64 2.92
N ASN A 166 13.60 -2.04 3.80
CA ASN A 166 13.71 -0.65 4.26
C ASN A 166 14.08 -0.60 5.74
N ILE A 167 15.29 -0.14 6.05
CA ILE A 167 15.86 -0.16 7.40
C ILE A 167 16.07 1.28 7.87
N PRO A 168 15.29 1.77 8.85
CA PRO A 168 15.53 3.07 9.47
C PRO A 168 16.91 3.11 10.14
N VAL A 169 17.67 4.18 9.92
CA VAL A 169 18.98 4.41 10.54
C VAL A 169 19.09 5.84 11.08
N PRO A 170 20.01 6.13 12.04
CA PRO A 170 20.17 7.47 12.58
C PRO A 170 20.47 8.52 11.50
N SER A 171 19.81 9.67 11.59
CA SER A 171 19.96 10.77 10.63
C SER A 171 21.42 11.21 10.47
N GLY A 172 21.88 11.36 9.23
CA GLY A 172 23.27 11.68 8.90
C GLY A 172 24.16 10.44 8.75
N THR A 173 23.58 9.24 8.71
CA THR A 173 24.31 8.01 8.35
C THR A 173 24.88 8.16 6.94
N LYS A 174 26.16 7.79 6.77
CA LYS A 174 26.87 7.86 5.49
C LYS A 174 27.11 6.44 4.98
N ALA A 175 27.09 6.24 3.66
CA ALA A 175 27.30 4.92 3.03
C ALA A 175 28.57 4.21 3.54
N ARG A 176 29.68 4.93 3.78
CA ARG A 176 30.93 4.40 4.36
C ARG A 176 30.81 3.78 5.76
N SER A 177 29.72 4.08 6.47
CA SER A 177 29.41 3.57 7.80
C SER A 177 28.41 2.41 7.76
N VAL A 178 27.88 2.07 6.58
CA VAL A 178 26.99 0.92 6.37
C VAL A 178 27.84 -0.29 6.00
N ILE A 179 27.54 -1.43 6.62
CA ILE A 179 28.01 -2.74 6.17
C ILE A 179 26.78 -3.43 5.57
N CYS A 180 26.84 -3.80 4.30
CA CYS A 180 25.79 -4.56 3.61
C CYS A 180 26.45 -5.66 2.78
N GLU A 181 26.26 -6.91 3.19
CA GLU A 181 26.71 -8.12 2.49
C GLU A 181 25.46 -8.87 2.01
N ILE A 182 25.25 -8.89 0.69
CA ILE A 182 24.18 -9.66 0.05
C ILE A 182 24.80 -10.92 -0.55
N LYS A 183 24.41 -12.10 -0.06
CA LYS A 183 24.84 -13.41 -0.57
C LYS A 183 23.62 -14.16 -1.11
N LYS A 184 23.82 -15.16 -1.97
CA LYS A 184 22.74 -15.92 -2.64
C LYS A 184 21.62 -16.39 -1.70
N ASN A 185 21.92 -16.70 -0.45
CA ASN A 185 20.99 -17.22 0.55
C ASN A 185 21.02 -16.48 1.90
N ARG A 186 21.74 -15.36 2.04
CA ARG A 186 21.92 -14.66 3.34
C ARG A 186 22.07 -13.16 3.14
N LEU A 187 21.39 -12.39 3.99
CA LEU A 187 21.62 -10.96 4.16
C LEU A 187 22.36 -10.71 5.46
N LYS A 188 23.35 -9.82 5.42
CA LYS A 188 23.90 -9.19 6.62
C LYS A 188 23.99 -7.69 6.39
N VAL A 189 23.27 -6.91 7.18
CA VAL A 189 23.28 -5.45 7.10
C VAL A 189 23.23 -4.80 8.48
N GLY A 190 24.02 -3.74 8.65
CA GLY A 190 24.08 -2.95 9.89
C GLY A 190 25.04 -1.79 9.78
N LEU A 191 25.31 -1.14 10.91
CA LEU A 191 26.26 -0.02 11.00
C LEU A 191 27.62 -0.50 11.50
N LYS A 192 28.69 0.06 10.92
CA LYS A 192 30.07 -0.28 11.25
C LYS A 192 30.37 0.02 12.71
N GLY A 193 30.68 -1.02 13.48
CA GLY A 193 30.96 -0.93 14.92
C GLY A 193 29.73 -1.10 15.83
N GLN A 194 28.59 -1.51 15.26
CA GLN A 194 27.39 -1.94 15.98
C GLN A 194 27.05 -3.38 15.57
N ASP A 195 26.14 -4.02 16.31
CA ASP A 195 25.59 -5.31 15.91
C ASP A 195 24.80 -5.20 14.59
N PRO A 196 24.76 -6.26 13.76
CA PRO A 196 23.95 -6.28 12.55
C PRO A 196 22.47 -6.08 12.88
N ILE A 197 21.79 -5.21 12.11
CA ILE A 197 20.34 -5.00 12.23
C ILE A 197 19.59 -6.21 11.66
N ILE A 198 20.17 -6.81 10.60
CA ILE A 198 19.74 -8.09 10.04
C ILE A 198 21.00 -8.93 9.82
N ASP A 199 21.03 -10.16 10.32
CA ASP A 199 22.00 -11.19 9.90
C ASP A 199 21.32 -12.56 9.90
N GLY A 200 20.93 -13.05 8.72
CA GLY A 200 20.20 -14.31 8.62
C GLY A 200 19.93 -14.76 7.18
N GLU A 201 19.52 -16.03 7.06
CA GLU A 201 19.25 -16.65 5.76
C GLU A 201 17.92 -16.17 5.16
N PHE A 202 17.92 -15.89 3.87
CA PHE A 202 16.71 -15.57 3.13
C PHE A 202 15.73 -16.75 3.09
N PHE A 203 14.42 -16.46 2.97
CA PHE A 203 13.41 -17.50 2.73
C PHE A 203 13.66 -18.31 1.44
N ARG A 204 14.13 -17.65 0.38
CA ARG A 204 14.56 -18.25 -0.89
C ARG A 204 15.84 -17.61 -1.41
N VAL A 205 16.43 -18.22 -2.44
CA VAL A 205 17.65 -17.68 -3.04
C VAL A 205 17.36 -16.46 -3.92
N VAL A 206 18.26 -15.48 -3.84
CA VAL A 206 18.27 -14.26 -4.67
C VAL A 206 19.30 -14.39 -5.80
N LYS A 207 19.31 -13.43 -6.73
CA LYS A 207 20.36 -13.22 -7.73
C LYS A 207 21.28 -12.10 -7.24
N PRO A 208 22.43 -12.36 -6.58
CA PRO A 208 23.21 -11.30 -5.92
C PRO A 208 23.72 -10.22 -6.86
N ASP A 209 24.00 -10.57 -8.12
CA ASP A 209 24.47 -9.65 -9.15
C ASP A 209 23.39 -8.63 -9.60
N ASP A 210 22.12 -8.99 -9.43
CA ASP A 210 20.94 -8.13 -9.69
C ASP A 210 20.46 -7.42 -8.40
N CYS A 211 21.11 -7.64 -7.25
CA CYS A 211 20.75 -6.99 -5.99
C CYS A 211 21.58 -5.72 -5.76
N TYR A 212 20.95 -4.66 -5.26
CA TYR A 212 21.64 -3.42 -4.90
C TYR A 212 21.07 -2.80 -3.63
N TRP A 213 21.86 -1.93 -3.00
CA TRP A 213 21.41 -1.16 -1.85
C TRP A 213 21.79 0.31 -2.01
N ASN A 214 21.00 1.19 -1.42
CA ASN A 214 21.23 2.62 -1.39
C ASN A 214 20.88 3.19 0.00
N ILE A 215 21.14 4.48 0.20
CA ILE A 215 20.80 5.19 1.43
C ILE A 215 19.96 6.43 1.12
N GLU A 216 18.69 6.40 1.52
CA GLU A 216 17.71 7.45 1.30
C GLU A 216 17.80 8.50 2.43
N ASP A 217 17.91 9.77 2.05
CA ASP A 217 17.97 10.94 2.95
C ASP A 217 18.95 10.84 4.13
N GLN A 218 19.98 10.00 4.05
CA GLN A 218 20.91 9.68 5.14
C GLN A 218 20.21 9.17 6.43
N LYS A 219 19.02 8.57 6.30
CA LYS A 219 18.15 8.14 7.41
C LYS A 219 17.50 6.76 7.21
N MET A 220 17.62 6.17 6.02
CA MET A 220 17.04 4.86 5.70
C MET A 220 17.96 4.13 4.73
N ILE A 221 18.26 2.85 4.98
CA ILE A 221 18.91 1.96 4.02
C ILE A 221 17.81 1.24 3.26
N SER A 222 17.89 1.27 1.93
CA SER A 222 16.93 0.65 1.01
C SER A 222 17.67 -0.42 0.21
N ILE A 223 17.26 -1.68 0.31
CA ILE A 223 17.93 -2.84 -0.30
C ILE A 223 16.93 -3.50 -1.26
N LEU A 224 17.26 -3.54 -2.55
CA LEU A 224 16.53 -4.30 -3.54
C LEU A 224 17.15 -5.69 -3.71
N LEU A 225 16.32 -6.72 -3.59
CA LEU A 225 16.69 -8.13 -3.70
C LEU A 225 15.91 -8.78 -4.84
N THR A 226 16.58 -9.05 -5.96
CA THR A 226 15.96 -9.76 -7.09
C THR A 226 15.85 -11.25 -6.77
N LYS A 227 14.62 -11.78 -6.78
CA LYS A 227 14.36 -13.20 -6.51
C LYS A 227 14.90 -14.05 -7.66
N HIS A 228 15.39 -15.25 -7.33
CA HIS A 228 15.73 -16.24 -8.34
C HIS A 228 14.47 -16.87 -8.96
N ASP A 229 13.52 -17.26 -8.11
CA ASP A 229 12.17 -17.66 -8.52
C ASP A 229 11.27 -16.42 -8.51
N GLN A 230 10.78 -16.04 -9.69
CA GLN A 230 9.97 -14.84 -9.91
C GLN A 230 8.46 -15.16 -9.95
N MET A 231 8.05 -16.34 -9.46
CA MET A 231 6.64 -16.76 -9.32
C MET A 231 6.24 -17.05 -7.86
N GLU A 232 7.16 -16.93 -6.90
CA GLU A 232 6.91 -17.24 -5.48
C GLU A 232 6.76 -15.98 -4.60
N TRP A 233 5.62 -15.89 -3.91
CA TRP A 233 5.43 -14.94 -2.80
C TRP A 233 6.17 -15.42 -1.57
N TRP A 234 7.04 -14.57 -1.02
CA TRP A 234 7.80 -14.91 0.18
C TRP A 234 6.93 -14.70 1.40
N ARG A 235 6.95 -15.65 2.34
CA ARG A 235 6.24 -15.52 3.62
C ARG A 235 7.05 -14.76 4.67
N CYS A 236 8.37 -14.65 4.52
CA CYS A 236 9.24 -13.84 5.37
C CYS A 236 10.45 -13.37 4.55
N CYS A 237 11.11 -12.28 4.98
CA CYS A 237 12.37 -11.84 4.37
C CYS A 237 13.51 -12.79 4.80
N VAL A 238 13.66 -12.97 6.11
CA VAL A 238 14.66 -13.83 6.73
C VAL A 238 13.99 -14.97 7.51
N LYS A 239 14.58 -16.17 7.46
CA LYS A 239 14.08 -17.35 8.18
C LYS A 239 14.11 -17.13 9.69
N GLY A 240 13.04 -17.53 10.38
CA GLY A 240 12.92 -17.44 11.84
C GLY A 240 12.32 -16.11 12.34
N GLU A 241 12.02 -15.19 11.44
CA GLU A 241 11.14 -14.04 11.66
C GLU A 241 9.66 -14.43 11.50
N PRO A 242 8.72 -13.57 11.97
CA PRO A 242 7.29 -13.79 11.75
C PRO A 242 6.92 -13.91 10.27
N GLU A 243 6.05 -14.86 9.96
CA GLU A 243 5.59 -15.13 8.59
C GLU A 243 4.28 -14.38 8.29
N ILE A 244 4.13 -13.87 7.07
CA ILE A 244 2.90 -13.24 6.57
C ILE A 244 1.94 -14.26 6.00
N ASP A 245 0.65 -13.91 6.01
CA ASP A 245 -0.38 -14.67 5.32
C ASP A 245 -0.34 -14.40 3.81
N THR A 246 0.32 -15.27 3.05
CA THR A 246 0.42 -15.17 1.59
C THR A 246 -0.94 -15.33 0.88
N GLN A 247 -2.01 -15.80 1.55
CA GLN A 247 -3.35 -15.82 0.96
C GLN A 247 -4.02 -14.44 0.92
N LYS A 248 -3.50 -13.49 1.71
CA LYS A 248 -3.97 -12.08 1.76
C LYS A 248 -3.09 -11.12 0.94
N VAL A 249 -2.12 -11.65 0.19
CA VAL A 249 -1.28 -10.86 -0.71
C VAL A 249 -2.11 -10.45 -1.92
N GLU A 250 -2.18 -9.15 -2.17
CA GLU A 250 -2.83 -8.60 -3.36
C GLU A 250 -1.79 -8.59 -4.49
N PRO A 251 -1.88 -9.47 -5.50
CA PRO A 251 -0.96 -9.39 -6.63
C PRO A 251 -1.09 -8.01 -7.27
N GLU A 252 0.05 -7.41 -7.65
CA GLU A 252 0.04 -6.13 -8.34
C GLU A 252 -0.93 -6.23 -9.52
N SER A 253 -2.01 -5.47 -9.48
CA SER A 253 -2.98 -5.45 -10.57
C SER A 253 -2.23 -4.92 -11.79
N SER A 254 -1.85 -5.82 -12.70
CA SER A 254 -1.27 -5.48 -13.99
C SER A 254 -2.14 -4.36 -14.55
N LYS A 255 -1.59 -3.15 -14.67
CA LYS A 255 -2.43 -2.01 -15.00
C LYS A 255 -3.03 -2.33 -16.37
N LEU A 256 -4.33 -2.51 -16.42
CA LEU A 256 -5.03 -2.87 -17.66
C LEU A 256 -4.81 -1.81 -18.76
N ALA A 257 -4.34 -0.61 -18.38
CA ALA A 257 -3.88 0.45 -19.26
C ALA A 257 -2.52 0.19 -19.96
N ASP A 258 -1.65 -0.63 -19.38
CA ASP A 258 -0.31 -0.96 -19.92
C ASP A 258 -0.34 -2.18 -20.87
N LEU A 259 -1.50 -2.88 -20.96
CA LEU A 259 -1.75 -3.96 -21.92
C LEU A 259 -2.33 -3.39 -23.22
N ASP A 260 -2.02 -4.03 -24.35
CA ASP A 260 -2.66 -3.73 -25.63
C ASP A 260 -4.19 -3.98 -25.57
N PRO A 261 -5.01 -3.33 -26.42
CA PRO A 261 -6.47 -3.42 -26.31
C PRO A 261 -7.06 -4.83 -26.44
N GLU A 262 -6.40 -5.74 -27.16
CA GLU A 262 -6.87 -7.10 -27.43
C GLU A 262 -6.58 -8.03 -26.23
N THR A 263 -5.34 -8.01 -25.74
CA THR A 263 -4.94 -8.69 -24.49
C THR A 263 -5.74 -8.15 -23.30
N ARG A 264 -5.91 -6.82 -23.23
CA ARG A 264 -6.70 -6.18 -22.17
C ARG A 264 -8.14 -6.67 -22.14
N SER A 265 -8.84 -6.69 -23.29
CA SER A 265 -10.22 -7.17 -23.37
C SER A 265 -10.34 -8.63 -22.95
N THR A 266 -9.36 -9.46 -23.32
CA THR A 266 -9.29 -10.87 -22.93
C THR A 266 -9.10 -11.05 -21.42
N VAL A 267 -8.21 -10.27 -20.79
CA VAL A 267 -7.98 -10.29 -19.34
C VAL A 267 -9.19 -9.73 -18.57
N GLU A 268 -9.81 -8.64 -19.05
CA GLU A 268 -11.04 -8.08 -18.45
C GLU A 268 -12.20 -9.09 -18.51
N LYS A 269 -12.39 -9.80 -19.64
CA LYS A 269 -13.35 -10.90 -19.77
C LYS A 269 -13.04 -12.02 -18.78
N MET A 270 -11.78 -12.46 -18.67
CA MET A 270 -11.39 -13.54 -17.76
C MET A 270 -11.61 -13.17 -16.28
N MET A 271 -11.32 -11.92 -15.89
CA MET A 271 -11.61 -11.39 -14.55
C MET A 271 -13.11 -11.29 -14.27
N PHE A 272 -13.90 -10.87 -15.26
CA PHE A 272 -15.36 -10.85 -15.17
C PHE A 272 -15.91 -12.27 -14.97
N ASP A 273 -15.55 -13.22 -15.84
CA ASP A 273 -16.01 -14.61 -15.79
C ASP A 273 -15.63 -15.31 -14.49
N GLN A 274 -14.42 -15.06 -13.97
CA GLN A 274 -13.99 -15.59 -12.69
C GLN A 274 -14.84 -15.04 -11.53
N ARG A 275 -15.18 -13.75 -11.56
CA ARG A 275 -16.06 -13.12 -10.56
C ARG A 275 -17.51 -13.64 -10.66
N GLN A 276 -18.05 -13.77 -11.87
CA GLN A 276 -19.41 -14.31 -12.07
C GLN A 276 -19.50 -15.75 -11.56
N LYS A 277 -18.53 -16.61 -11.89
CA LYS A 277 -18.45 -17.99 -11.40
C LYS A 277 -18.40 -18.10 -9.88
N GLN A 278 -17.64 -17.24 -9.19
CA GLN A 278 -17.62 -17.21 -7.72
C GLN A 278 -18.96 -16.80 -7.12
N MET A 279 -19.73 -15.95 -7.80
CA MET A 279 -21.06 -15.51 -7.38
C MET A 279 -22.20 -16.42 -7.89
N GLY A 280 -21.89 -17.52 -8.60
CA GLY A 280 -22.89 -18.40 -9.20
C GLY A 280 -23.70 -17.76 -10.33
N LEU A 281 -23.19 -16.68 -10.92
CA LEU A 281 -23.83 -15.89 -11.98
C LEU A 281 -23.30 -16.29 -13.38
N PRO A 282 -24.04 -15.99 -14.46
CA PRO A 282 -23.62 -16.30 -15.83
C PRO A 282 -22.32 -15.59 -16.23
N THR A 283 -21.45 -16.32 -16.91
CA THR A 283 -20.25 -15.79 -17.59
C THR A 283 -20.62 -14.89 -18.77
N SER A 284 -19.64 -14.14 -19.29
CA SER A 284 -19.78 -13.26 -20.46
C SER A 284 -20.32 -14.01 -21.69
N ASP A 285 -19.86 -15.25 -21.94
CA ASP A 285 -20.34 -16.06 -23.06
C ASP A 285 -21.78 -16.55 -22.85
N GLU A 286 -22.16 -16.89 -21.61
CA GLU A 286 -23.52 -17.29 -21.26
C GLU A 286 -24.48 -16.08 -21.32
N LEU A 287 -24.03 -14.90 -20.91
CA LEU A 287 -24.79 -13.65 -21.00
C LEU A 287 -25.05 -13.27 -22.47
N GLN A 288 -24.02 -13.35 -23.33
CA GLN A 288 -24.17 -13.14 -24.78
C GLN A 288 -25.14 -14.14 -25.41
N LYS A 289 -25.04 -15.44 -25.06
CA LYS A 289 -26.01 -16.45 -25.51
C LYS A 289 -27.44 -16.12 -25.06
N GLN A 290 -27.62 -15.68 -23.82
CA GLN A 290 -28.93 -15.28 -23.29
C GLN A 290 -29.48 -14.04 -24.00
N GLU A 291 -28.65 -13.04 -24.32
CA GLU A 291 -29.07 -11.87 -25.09
C GLU A 291 -29.45 -12.21 -26.53
N ILE A 292 -28.64 -13.02 -27.22
CA ILE A 292 -28.93 -13.50 -28.58
C ILE A 292 -30.25 -14.29 -28.60
N LEU A 293 -30.43 -15.22 -27.67
CA LEU A 293 -31.66 -16.00 -27.54
C LEU A 293 -32.86 -15.10 -27.22
N LYS A 294 -32.73 -14.18 -26.26
CA LYS A 294 -33.81 -13.25 -25.88
C LYS A 294 -34.21 -12.34 -27.04
N LYS A 295 -33.25 -11.87 -27.84
CA LYS A 295 -33.52 -11.12 -29.06
C LYS A 295 -34.25 -12.00 -30.09
N PHE A 296 -33.78 -13.21 -30.34
CA PHE A 296 -34.41 -14.16 -31.25
C PHE A 296 -35.86 -14.50 -30.85
N MET A 297 -36.12 -14.68 -29.55
CA MET A 297 -37.47 -14.88 -29.00
C MET A 297 -38.37 -13.64 -29.17
N SER A 298 -37.81 -12.43 -29.08
CA SER A 298 -38.55 -11.18 -29.29
C SER A 298 -38.86 -10.91 -30.77
N ASP A 299 -37.94 -11.27 -31.67
CA ASP A 299 -38.09 -11.10 -33.11
C ASP A 299 -38.97 -12.21 -33.74
N HIS A 300 -39.16 -13.34 -33.03
CA HIS A 300 -40.00 -14.47 -33.44
C HIS A 300 -41.00 -14.92 -32.35
N PRO A 301 -42.01 -14.08 -32.03
CA PRO A 301 -43.01 -14.39 -30.99
C PRO A 301 -43.94 -15.57 -31.32
N GLU A 302 -43.93 -16.06 -32.56
CA GLU A 302 -44.68 -17.26 -32.99
C GLU A 302 -43.94 -18.58 -32.70
N MET A 303 -42.65 -18.56 -32.35
CA MET A 303 -41.90 -19.75 -31.96
C MET A 303 -42.01 -20.01 -30.46
N ASP A 304 -42.54 -21.18 -30.09
CA ASP A 304 -42.61 -21.64 -28.70
C ASP A 304 -41.31 -22.35 -28.28
N PHE A 305 -40.55 -21.71 -27.39
CA PHE A 305 -39.29 -22.24 -26.84
C PHE A 305 -39.50 -23.03 -25.53
N SER A 306 -40.73 -23.22 -25.05
CA SER A 306 -41.01 -23.91 -23.78
C SER A 306 -40.50 -25.36 -23.71
N ASN A 307 -40.34 -26.01 -24.87
CA ASN A 307 -39.79 -27.37 -25.00
C ASN A 307 -38.33 -27.41 -25.50
N ALA A 308 -37.64 -26.27 -25.64
CA ALA A 308 -36.27 -26.21 -26.14
C ALA A 308 -35.25 -26.63 -25.07
N LYS A 309 -34.47 -27.67 -25.33
CA LYS A 309 -33.29 -28.01 -24.51
C LYS A 309 -32.13 -27.08 -24.86
N ILE A 310 -31.96 -26.03 -24.06
CA ILE A 310 -30.82 -25.12 -24.11
C ILE A 310 -29.76 -25.67 -23.13
N ASN A 311 -28.66 -26.20 -23.69
CA ASN A 311 -27.47 -26.65 -22.97
C ASN A 311 -26.30 -25.69 -23.25
#